data_AF-W2YRG5-F1
#
_entry.id   AF-W2YRG5-F1
#
_cell.length_a   1.000
_cell.length_b   1.000
_cell.length_c   1.000
_cell.angle_alpha   90.00
_cell.angle_beta   90.00
_cell.angle_gamma   90.00
#
_symmetry.space_group_name_H-M   'P 1'
#
loop_
_entity.id
_entity.type
_entity.pdbx_description
1 polymer ?
#
loop_
_entity_poly.entity_id
_entity_poly.type
_entity_poly.pdbx_seq_one_letter_code
_entity_poly.pdbx_strand_id
1 'polypeptide(L)'
;MTLAFDVLRVLATCSSLALYVSPWPEFRRIERRRSCGDVSLLPVVMLFCNAFMWCVYGCVADSIFPLVVVNAFGVCTSLIFSAIYMRWGSTEQRIYARRLWVGAGTAMLLATTYAVLGLRGATGQHPVDVVATLGLVCVTCNVSLFASPLETVGTVIRTKSAASLPIELCVANLVAGALWSALAIEQNDMFVLTPNALGTLLGILQVALYLVYPPRLQAVLRPERSRPLPVITSASKPDELSIKVAVQGPVFLPEPSSLTPLVAPSRRGVTRSLLPTSYGSKSVEVAAA
;
A
#
# COMPACT_ATOMS: atom_id res chain seq x y z
N MET A 1 -22.71 -28.11 10.48
CA MET A 1 -21.92 -27.13 9.69
C MET A 1 -22.22 -27.40 8.22
N THR A 2 -22.68 -26.39 7.50
CA THR A 2 -23.04 -26.49 6.09
C THR A 2 -21.76 -26.39 5.26
N LEU A 3 -21.63 -27.20 4.21
CA LEU A 3 -20.47 -27.16 3.28
C LEU A 3 -20.19 -25.73 2.77
N ALA A 4 -21.25 -24.94 2.56
CA ALA A 4 -21.17 -23.55 2.13
C ALA A 4 -20.42 -22.66 3.12
N PHE A 5 -20.65 -22.82 4.43
CA PHE A 5 -19.95 -22.05 5.47
C PHE A 5 -18.46 -22.35 5.48
N ASP A 6 -18.08 -23.62 5.38
CA ASP A 6 -16.67 -24.01 5.37
C ASP A 6 -15.95 -23.52 4.12
N VAL A 7 -16.59 -23.59 2.95
CA VAL A 7 -16.08 -22.99 1.70
C VAL A 7 -15.87 -21.49 1.89
N LEU A 8 -16.84 -20.80 2.49
CA LEU A 8 -16.75 -19.36 2.72
C LEU A 8 -15.59 -18.98 3.66
N ARG A 9 -15.37 -19.75 4.73
CA ARG A 9 -14.22 -19.57 5.66
C ARG A 9 -12.89 -19.73 4.95
N VAL A 10 -12.76 -20.75 4.10
CA VAL A 10 -11.53 -20.99 3.31
C VAL A 10 -11.30 -19.84 2.32
N LEU A 11 -12.32 -19.43 1.57
CA LEU A 11 -12.21 -18.33 0.60
C LEU A 11 -11.82 -17.01 1.27
N ALA A 12 -12.48 -16.65 2.38
CA ALA A 12 -12.14 -15.45 3.13
C ALA A 12 -10.70 -15.52 3.65
N THR A 13 -10.28 -16.67 4.17
CA THR A 13 -8.90 -16.91 4.62
C THR A 13 -7.91 -16.68 3.48
N CYS A 14 -8.10 -17.35 2.35
CA CYS A 14 -7.21 -17.21 1.18
C CYS A 14 -7.15 -15.75 0.68
N SER A 15 -8.29 -15.05 0.63
CA SER A 15 -8.34 -13.65 0.21
C SER A 15 -7.56 -12.73 1.16
N SER A 16 -7.70 -12.91 2.47
CA SER A 16 -6.95 -12.14 3.47
C SER A 16 -5.45 -12.40 3.41
N LEU A 17 -5.04 -13.66 3.27
CA LEU A 17 -3.62 -14.00 3.14
C LEU A 17 -3.00 -13.33 1.91
N ALA A 18 -3.70 -13.34 0.77
CA ALA A 18 -3.27 -12.66 -0.43
C ALA A 18 -3.12 -11.14 -0.23
N LEU A 19 -4.08 -10.50 0.44
CA LEU A 19 -4.03 -9.07 0.76
C LEU A 19 -2.87 -8.71 1.70
N TYR A 20 -2.58 -9.53 2.72
CA TYR A 20 -1.44 -9.31 3.61
C TYR A 20 -0.10 -9.47 2.91
N VAL A 21 -0.01 -10.31 1.87
CA VAL A 21 1.20 -10.49 1.05
C VAL A 21 1.32 -9.40 -0.03
N SER A 22 0.23 -8.68 -0.37
CA SER A 22 0.24 -7.67 -1.45
C SER A 22 1.35 -6.60 -1.37
N PRO A 23 1.84 -6.14 -0.20
CA PRO A 23 2.95 -5.19 -0.14
C PRO A 23 4.34 -5.78 -0.46
N TRP A 24 4.44 -7.11 -0.56
CA TRP A 24 5.71 -7.83 -0.78
C TRP A 24 6.55 -7.30 -1.95
N PRO A 25 6.00 -7.00 -3.14
CA PRO A 25 6.81 -6.47 -4.26
C PRO A 25 7.51 -5.15 -3.93
N GLU A 26 6.88 -4.28 -3.14
CA GLU A 26 7.44 -2.99 -2.73
C GLU A 26 8.57 -3.21 -1.70
N PHE A 27 8.36 -4.07 -0.70
CA PHE A 27 9.42 -4.39 0.28
C PHE A 27 10.60 -5.12 -0.35
N ARG A 28 10.37 -5.97 -1.36
CA ARG A 28 11.44 -6.58 -2.15
C ARG A 28 12.18 -5.55 -3.01
N ARG A 29 11.54 -4.46 -3.42
CA ARG A 29 12.19 -3.33 -4.10
C ARG A 29 13.10 -2.57 -3.13
N ILE A 30 12.65 -2.33 -1.89
CA ILE A 30 13.44 -1.70 -0.83
C ILE A 30 14.71 -2.51 -0.56
N GLU A 31 14.58 -3.83 -0.41
CA GLU A 31 15.72 -4.71 -0.15
C GLU A 31 16.75 -4.68 -1.30
N ARG A 32 16.28 -4.75 -2.56
CA ARG A 32 17.15 -4.69 -3.73
C ARG A 32 17.86 -3.35 -3.87
N ARG A 33 17.17 -2.25 -3.59
CA ARG A 33 17.73 -0.89 -3.64
C ARG A 33 18.56 -0.53 -2.42
N ARG A 34 18.51 -1.35 -1.36
CA ARG A 34 19.16 -1.11 -0.06
C ARG A 34 18.79 0.26 0.54
N SER A 35 17.60 0.77 0.20
CA SER A 35 17.11 2.09 0.60
C SER A 35 15.57 2.11 0.55
N CYS A 36 14.94 2.70 1.56
CA CYS A 36 13.49 2.85 1.62
C CYS A 36 12.92 3.94 0.69
N GLY A 37 13.76 4.85 0.18
CA GLY A 37 13.28 6.00 -0.60
C GLY A 37 12.21 6.81 0.14
N ASP A 38 11.14 7.17 -0.56
CA ASP A 38 10.00 7.95 -0.03
C ASP A 38 8.88 7.07 0.57
N VAL A 39 9.10 5.75 0.71
CA VAL A 39 8.07 4.84 1.24
C VAL A 39 7.83 5.14 2.72
N SER A 40 6.58 5.35 3.11
CA SER A 40 6.20 5.52 4.52
C SER A 40 5.91 4.18 5.18
N LEU A 41 6.41 3.98 6.41
CA LEU A 41 6.11 2.79 7.22
C LEU A 41 4.72 2.87 7.88
N LEU A 42 4.10 4.05 7.94
CA LEU A 42 2.83 4.26 8.64
C LEU A 42 1.73 3.25 8.27
N PRO A 43 1.45 2.95 6.97
CA PRO A 43 0.42 1.99 6.61
C PRO A 43 0.67 0.58 7.15
N VAL A 44 1.94 0.15 7.23
CA VAL A 44 2.31 -1.16 7.78
C VAL A 44 2.05 -1.23 9.28
N VAL A 45 2.37 -0.16 10.02
CA VAL A 45 2.12 -0.09 11.46
C VAL A 45 0.62 -0.04 11.75
N MET A 46 -0.15 0.71 10.96
CA MET A 46 -1.61 0.75 11.13
C MET A 46 -2.25 -0.61 10.82
N LEU A 47 -1.77 -1.32 9.79
CA LEU A 47 -2.21 -2.68 9.47
C LEU A 47 -1.87 -3.67 10.59
N PHE A 48 -0.68 -3.55 11.20
CA PHE A 48 -0.32 -4.31 12.39
C PHE A 48 -1.29 -4.06 13.55
N CYS A 49 -1.55 -2.79 13.89
CA CYS A 49 -2.46 -2.45 14.99
C CYS A 49 -3.86 -3.02 14.75
N ASN A 50 -4.38 -2.89 13.53
CA ASN A 50 -5.67 -3.46 13.15
C ASN A 50 -5.69 -4.99 13.32
N ALA A 51 -4.69 -5.68 12.76
CA ALA A 51 -4.60 -7.14 12.83
C ALA A 51 -4.45 -7.62 14.28
N PHE A 52 -3.60 -6.97 15.08
CA PHE A 52 -3.42 -7.31 16.49
C PHE A 52 -4.72 -7.15 17.29
N MET A 53 -5.44 -6.04 17.09
CA MET A 53 -6.72 -5.81 17.75
C MET A 53 -7.76 -6.88 17.38
N TRP A 54 -7.83 -7.30 16.11
CA TRP A 54 -8.68 -8.40 15.69
C TRP A 54 -8.28 -9.75 16.28
N CYS A 55 -6.99 -10.01 16.51
CA CYS A 55 -6.54 -11.19 17.25
C CYS A 55 -7.04 -11.15 18.70
N VAL A 56 -6.88 -10.01 19.38
CA VAL A 56 -7.37 -9.84 20.76
C VAL A 56 -8.88 -10.05 20.80
N TYR A 57 -9.63 -9.38 19.93
CA TYR A 57 -11.07 -9.54 19.83
C TYR A 57 -11.47 -11.00 19.60
N GLY A 58 -10.88 -11.66 18.59
CA GLY A 58 -11.21 -13.05 18.26
C GLY A 58 -10.90 -14.04 19.37
N CYS A 59 -9.85 -13.81 20.16
CA CYS A 59 -9.54 -14.61 21.34
C CYS A 59 -10.54 -14.41 22.49
N VAL A 60 -11.07 -13.19 22.67
CA VAL A 60 -12.07 -12.90 23.73
C VAL A 60 -13.48 -13.31 23.30
N ALA A 61 -13.79 -13.22 22.00
CA ALA A 61 -15.08 -13.57 21.41
C ALA A 61 -15.18 -15.04 20.92
N ASP A 62 -14.23 -15.90 21.31
CA ASP A 62 -14.13 -17.32 20.90
C ASP A 62 -14.20 -17.57 19.38
N SER A 63 -13.83 -16.58 18.57
CA SER A 63 -13.88 -16.59 17.11
C SER A 63 -12.49 -16.88 16.52
N ILE A 64 -11.97 -18.10 16.74
CA ILE A 64 -10.58 -18.45 16.41
C ILE A 64 -10.33 -18.58 14.90
N PHE A 65 -11.01 -19.51 14.22
CA PHE A 65 -10.87 -19.71 12.77
C PHE A 65 -12.11 -19.17 12.06
N PRO A 66 -12.01 -18.30 11.03
CA PRO A 66 -10.78 -17.84 10.37
C PRO A 66 -10.14 -16.57 10.96
N LEU A 67 -10.85 -15.83 11.82
CA LEU A 67 -10.51 -14.46 12.21
C LEU A 67 -9.14 -14.31 12.87
N VAL A 68 -8.85 -15.06 13.94
CA VAL A 68 -7.54 -14.97 14.63
C VAL A 68 -6.42 -15.45 13.72
N VAL A 69 -6.65 -16.51 12.93
CA VAL A 69 -5.61 -17.09 12.06
C VAL A 69 -5.14 -16.10 10.99
N VAL A 70 -6.05 -15.45 10.27
CA VAL A 70 -5.66 -14.49 9.22
C VAL A 70 -4.99 -13.26 9.80
N ASN A 71 -5.46 -12.78 10.95
CA ASN A 71 -4.92 -11.59 11.58
C ASN A 71 -3.57 -11.87 12.24
N ALA A 72 -3.36 -13.07 12.79
CA ALA A 72 -2.05 -13.50 13.29
C ALA A 72 -1.02 -13.53 12.15
N PHE A 73 -1.41 -14.04 10.97
CA PHE A 73 -0.59 -13.94 9.78
C PHE A 73 -0.28 -12.49 9.41
N GLY A 74 -1.29 -11.60 9.44
CA GLY A 74 -1.14 -10.17 9.21
C GLY A 74 -0.18 -9.47 10.18
N VAL A 75 -0.21 -9.86 11.46
CA VAL A 75 0.75 -9.42 12.47
C VAL A 75 2.17 -9.84 12.08
N CYS A 76 2.37 -11.12 11.73
CA CYS A 76 3.67 -11.64 11.31
C CYS A 76 4.21 -10.92 10.06
N THR A 77 3.40 -10.77 9.01
CA THR A 77 3.82 -10.09 7.77
C THR A 77 4.17 -8.62 8.03
N SER A 78 3.40 -7.92 8.86
CA SER A 78 3.66 -6.51 9.18
C SER A 78 4.96 -6.32 9.97
N LEU A 79 5.29 -7.25 10.88
CA LEU A 79 6.57 -7.27 11.58
C LEU A 79 7.74 -7.54 10.63
N ILE A 80 7.59 -8.48 9.70
CA ILE A 80 8.61 -8.76 8.67
C ILE A 80 8.88 -7.53 7.80
N PHE A 81 7.83 -6.90 7.27
CA PHE A 81 7.95 -5.67 6.48
C PHE A 81 8.62 -4.54 7.27
N SER A 82 8.27 -4.41 8.54
CA SER A 82 8.89 -3.40 9.42
C SER A 82 10.35 -3.67 9.72
N ALA A 83 10.74 -4.94 9.88
CA ALA A 83 12.14 -5.32 10.05
C ALA A 83 12.97 -4.98 8.79
N ILE A 84 12.42 -5.24 7.59
CA ILE A 84 13.06 -4.86 6.33
C ILE A 84 13.22 -3.34 6.25
N TYR A 85 12.18 -2.59 6.59
CA TYR A 85 12.24 -1.12 6.61
C TYR A 85 13.28 -0.58 7.60
N MET A 86 13.33 -1.12 8.82
CA MET A 86 14.31 -0.73 9.84
C MET A 86 15.74 -1.05 9.40
N ARG A 87 15.95 -2.14 8.65
CA ARG A 87 17.27 -2.53 8.15
C ARG A 87 17.78 -1.60 7.05
N TRP A 88 16.92 -1.20 6.11
CA TRP A 88 17.29 -0.42 4.93
C TRP A 88 16.94 1.06 4.99
N GLY A 89 16.24 1.50 6.04
CA GLY A 89 15.89 2.91 6.24
C GLY A 89 17.09 3.75 6.67
N SER A 90 17.04 5.05 6.34
CA SER A 90 17.98 6.05 6.85
C SER A 90 17.84 6.24 8.37
N THR A 91 18.78 6.93 9.00
CA THR A 91 18.73 7.22 10.45
C THR A 91 17.41 7.91 10.85
N GLU A 92 16.98 8.91 10.09
CA GLU A 92 15.71 9.61 10.31
C GLU A 92 14.50 8.68 10.18
N GLN A 93 14.49 7.83 9.14
CA GLN A 93 13.43 6.86 8.93
C GLN A 93 13.35 5.81 10.05
N ARG A 94 14.50 5.38 10.59
CA ARG A 94 14.57 4.46 11.72
C ARG A 94 14.07 5.09 13.01
N ILE A 95 14.41 6.35 13.27
CA ILE A 95 13.90 7.11 14.43
C ILE A 95 12.38 7.27 14.33
N TYR A 96 11.88 7.66 13.15
CA TYR A 96 10.45 7.74 12.87
C TYR A 96 9.75 6.39 13.09
N ALA A 97 10.27 5.32 12.51
CA ALA A 97 9.74 3.97 12.67
C ALA A 97 9.74 3.53 14.15
N ARG A 98 10.80 3.81 14.91
CA ARG A 98 10.87 3.48 16.34
C ARG A 98 9.80 4.22 17.12
N ARG A 99 9.56 5.51 16.86
CA ARG A 99 8.49 6.29 17.51
C ARG A 99 7.13 5.71 17.21
N LEU A 100 6.86 5.35 15.96
CA LEU A 100 5.61 4.68 15.57
C LEU A 100 5.43 3.35 16.32
N TRP A 101 6.46 2.52 16.38
CA TRP A 101 6.41 1.21 17.05
C TRP A 101 6.26 1.31 18.57
N VAL A 102 6.87 2.32 19.20
CA VAL A 102 6.65 2.61 20.63
C VAL A 102 5.19 3.00 20.87
N GLY A 103 4.63 3.88 20.04
CA GLY A 103 3.21 4.26 20.14
C GLY A 103 2.27 3.08 19.93
N ALA A 104 2.49 2.31 18.86
CA ALA A 104 1.72 1.10 18.56
C ALA A 104 1.82 0.07 19.68
N GLY A 105 3.03 -0.26 20.13
CA GLY A 105 3.26 -1.22 21.22
C GLY A 105 2.61 -0.78 22.54
N THR A 106 2.65 0.52 22.86
CA THR A 106 1.96 1.05 24.05
C THR A 106 0.46 0.90 23.94
N ALA A 107 -0.13 1.24 22.79
CA ALA A 107 -1.56 1.07 22.54
C ALA A 107 -1.99 -0.41 22.63
N MET A 108 -1.22 -1.33 22.03
CA MET A 108 -1.53 -2.76 22.06
C MET A 108 -1.39 -3.36 23.46
N LEU A 109 -0.40 -2.91 24.23
CA LEU A 109 -0.23 -3.31 25.62
C LEU A 109 -1.43 -2.87 26.48
N LEU A 110 -1.88 -1.62 26.33
CA LEU A 110 -3.06 -1.12 27.03
C LEU A 110 -4.33 -1.89 26.66
N ALA A 111 -4.56 -2.13 25.36
CA ALA A 111 -5.71 -2.89 24.88
C ALA A 111 -5.72 -4.34 25.41
N THR A 112 -4.57 -5.01 25.39
CA THR A 112 -4.42 -6.38 25.91
C THR A 112 -4.61 -6.41 27.43
N THR A 113 -4.06 -5.42 28.15
CA THR A 113 -4.23 -5.31 29.60
C THR A 113 -5.70 -5.12 29.96
N TYR A 114 -6.41 -4.24 29.25
CA TYR A 114 -7.85 -4.07 29.42
C TYR A 114 -8.61 -5.38 29.17
N ALA A 115 -8.31 -6.09 28.07
CA ALA A 115 -8.94 -7.38 27.77
C ALA A 115 -8.73 -8.42 28.89
N VAL A 116 -7.49 -8.55 29.39
CA VAL A 116 -7.16 -9.48 30.47
C VAL A 116 -7.85 -9.09 31.78
N LEU A 117 -7.81 -7.81 32.17
CA LEU A 117 -8.48 -7.34 33.38
C LEU A 117 -10.00 -7.52 33.29
N GLY A 118 -10.59 -7.26 32.12
CA GLY A 118 -12.00 -7.48 31.85
C GLY A 118 -12.42 -8.94 31.99
N LEU A 119 -11.66 -9.85 31.37
CA LEU A 119 -11.91 -11.30 31.48
C LEU A 119 -11.73 -11.85 32.90
N ARG A 120 -10.85 -11.24 33.70
CA ARG A 120 -10.66 -11.59 35.12
C ARG A 120 -11.71 -10.99 36.05
N GLY A 121 -12.66 -10.21 35.52
CA GLY A 121 -13.69 -9.52 36.30
C GLY A 121 -13.18 -8.32 37.10
N ALA A 122 -11.92 -7.91 36.92
CA ALA A 122 -11.33 -6.81 37.67
C ALA A 122 -11.89 -5.43 37.27
N THR A 123 -12.52 -5.32 36.10
CA THR A 123 -13.18 -4.10 35.63
C THR A 123 -14.62 -3.96 36.13
N GLY A 124 -15.18 -4.99 36.79
CA GLY A 124 -16.59 -5.04 37.19
C GLY A 124 -17.58 -5.14 36.02
N GLN A 125 -17.09 -5.32 34.78
CA GLN A 125 -17.91 -5.48 33.58
C GLN A 125 -18.30 -6.94 33.36
N HIS A 126 -19.47 -7.17 32.76
CA HIS A 126 -19.82 -8.51 32.29
C HIS A 126 -18.93 -8.86 31.08
N PRO A 127 -18.53 -10.13 30.85
CA PRO A 127 -17.68 -10.51 29.73
C PRO A 127 -18.19 -10.04 28.35
N VAL A 128 -19.51 -9.98 28.19
CA VAL A 128 -20.17 -9.46 26.97
C VAL A 128 -19.85 -7.98 26.71
N ASP A 129 -19.79 -7.17 27.77
CA ASP A 129 -19.50 -5.73 27.65
C ASP A 129 -18.03 -5.47 27.30
N VAL A 130 -17.13 -6.35 27.77
CA VAL A 130 -15.71 -6.33 27.42
C VAL A 130 -15.52 -6.63 25.93
N VAL A 131 -16.19 -7.68 25.43
CA VAL A 131 -16.20 -8.02 23.99
C VAL A 131 -16.75 -6.86 23.17
N ALA A 132 -17.85 -6.24 23.59
CA ALA A 132 -18.44 -5.11 22.88
C ALA A 132 -17.50 -3.90 22.82
N THR A 133 -16.83 -3.58 23.93
CA THR A 133 -15.85 -2.47 23.98
C THR A 133 -14.67 -2.74 23.05
N LEU A 134 -14.10 -3.95 23.08
CA LEU A 134 -13.01 -4.33 22.17
C LEU A 134 -13.47 -4.31 20.71
N GLY A 135 -14.68 -4.79 20.42
CA GLY A 135 -15.28 -4.75 19.10
C GLY A 135 -15.39 -3.32 18.56
N LEU A 136 -15.87 -2.37 19.37
CA LEU A 136 -15.95 -0.96 18.99
C LEU A 136 -14.58 -0.36 18.67
N VAL A 137 -13.56 -0.70 19.45
CA VAL A 137 -12.17 -0.25 19.18
C VAL A 137 -11.69 -0.85 17.86
N CYS A 138 -11.91 -2.15 17.61
CA CYS A 138 -11.54 -2.81 16.34
C CYS A 138 -12.22 -2.14 15.14
N VAL A 139 -13.53 -1.89 15.21
CA VAL A 139 -14.28 -1.22 14.16
C VAL A 139 -13.73 0.18 13.90
N THR A 140 -13.46 0.94 14.95
CA THR A 140 -12.92 2.31 14.83
C THR A 140 -11.53 2.31 14.18
N CYS A 141 -10.64 1.42 14.63
CA CYS A 141 -9.33 1.23 14.02
C CYS A 141 -9.45 0.86 12.55
N ASN A 142 -10.33 -0.09 12.20
CA ASN A 142 -10.49 -0.53 10.82
C ASN A 142 -11.08 0.57 9.93
N VAL A 143 -12.07 1.32 10.40
CA VAL A 143 -12.66 2.44 9.65
C VAL A 143 -11.62 3.54 9.40
N SER A 144 -10.71 3.79 10.36
CA SER A 144 -9.63 4.77 10.17
C SER A 144 -8.69 4.40 9.00
N LEU A 145 -8.52 3.11 8.70
CA LEU A 145 -7.75 2.66 7.53
C LEU A 145 -8.39 3.04 6.20
N PHE A 146 -9.70 3.30 6.18
CA PHE A 146 -10.40 3.74 4.97
C PHE A 146 -10.12 5.20 4.59
N ALA A 147 -9.41 5.97 5.42
CA ALA A 147 -9.05 7.35 5.10
C ALA A 147 -8.25 7.47 3.79
N SER A 148 -7.23 6.62 3.61
CA SER A 148 -6.41 6.61 2.39
C SER A 148 -7.16 6.25 1.10
N PRO A 149 -7.96 5.16 1.05
CA PRO A 149 -8.77 4.88 -0.13
C PRO A 149 -9.84 5.94 -0.39
N LEU A 150 -10.38 6.59 0.66
CA LEU A 150 -11.34 7.68 0.50
C LEU A 150 -10.71 8.95 -0.09
N GLU A 151 -9.49 9.30 0.33
CA GLU A 151 -8.70 10.38 -0.27
C GLU A 151 -8.42 10.10 -1.76
N THR A 152 -8.11 8.84 -2.09
CA THR A 152 -7.87 8.41 -3.48
C THR A 152 -9.14 8.56 -4.32
N VAL A 153 -10.29 8.16 -3.78
CA VAL A 153 -11.62 8.37 -4.41
C VAL A 153 -11.87 9.86 -4.69
N GLY A 154 -11.62 10.74 -3.72
CA GLY A 154 -11.74 12.19 -3.90
C GLY A 154 -10.82 12.72 -5.01
N THR A 155 -9.58 12.21 -5.07
CA THR A 155 -8.61 12.56 -6.11
C THR A 155 -9.09 12.14 -7.50
N VAL A 156 -9.66 10.94 -7.66
CA VAL A 156 -10.19 10.46 -8.95
C VAL A 156 -11.37 11.30 -9.42
N ILE A 157 -12.28 11.66 -8.52
CA ILE A 157 -13.45 12.50 -8.85
C ILE A 157 -13.01 13.90 -9.32
N ARG A 158 -11.98 14.48 -8.67
CA ARG A 158 -11.44 15.80 -9.00
C ARG A 158 -10.63 15.80 -10.29
N THR A 159 -9.79 14.79 -10.49
CA THR A 159 -8.90 14.69 -11.67
C THR A 159 -9.59 14.05 -12.88
N LYS A 160 -10.77 13.45 -12.69
CA LYS A 160 -11.53 12.72 -13.72
C LYS A 160 -10.67 11.63 -14.39
N SER A 161 -9.81 10.97 -13.61
CA SER A 161 -8.88 9.95 -14.08
C SER A 161 -8.57 8.96 -12.95
N ALA A 162 -8.76 7.66 -13.21
CA ALA A 162 -8.47 6.58 -12.27
C ALA A 162 -7.00 6.11 -12.30
N ALA A 163 -6.08 6.93 -12.80
CA ALA A 163 -4.65 6.56 -12.92
C ALA A 163 -3.97 6.29 -11.56
N SER A 164 -4.50 6.83 -10.46
CA SER A 164 -4.00 6.60 -9.10
C SER A 164 -4.59 5.37 -8.42
N LEU A 165 -5.60 4.71 -9.02
CA LEU A 165 -6.25 3.54 -8.42
C LEU A 165 -5.59 2.23 -8.88
N PRO A 166 -5.00 1.44 -7.96
CA PRO A 166 -4.57 0.09 -8.27
C PRO A 166 -5.80 -0.83 -8.35
N ILE A 167 -6.43 -0.91 -9.52
CA ILE A 167 -7.72 -1.61 -9.69
C ILE A 167 -7.69 -3.08 -9.24
N GLU A 168 -6.58 -3.78 -9.46
CA GLU A 168 -6.40 -5.17 -9.00
C GLU A 168 -6.54 -5.28 -7.48
N LEU A 169 -5.95 -4.34 -6.74
CA LEU A 169 -6.03 -4.29 -5.29
C LEU A 169 -7.42 -3.85 -4.81
N CYS A 170 -8.08 -2.94 -5.53
CA CYS A 170 -9.46 -2.53 -5.23
C CYS A 170 -10.44 -3.71 -5.38
N VAL A 171 -10.33 -4.48 -6.47
CA VAL A 171 -11.16 -5.66 -6.70
C VAL A 171 -10.87 -6.75 -5.67
N ALA A 172 -9.59 -6.99 -5.34
CA ALA A 172 -9.22 -7.95 -4.30
C ALA A 172 -9.81 -7.59 -2.93
N ASN A 173 -9.75 -6.31 -2.55
CA ASN A 173 -10.37 -5.82 -1.30
C ASN A 173 -11.90 -5.89 -1.33
N LEU A 174 -12.53 -5.63 -2.48
CA LEU A 174 -13.98 -5.77 -2.64
C LEU A 174 -14.41 -7.23 -2.43
N VAL A 175 -13.73 -8.18 -3.07
CA VAL A 175 -14.03 -9.61 -2.93
C VAL A 175 -13.81 -10.06 -1.49
N ALA A 176 -12.67 -9.69 -0.88
CA ALA A 176 -12.39 -10.02 0.51
C ALA A 176 -13.44 -9.44 1.46
N GLY A 177 -13.79 -8.16 1.31
CA GLY A 177 -14.83 -7.50 2.10
C GLY A 177 -16.17 -8.22 2.00
N ALA A 178 -16.59 -8.58 0.79
CA ALA A 178 -17.85 -9.30 0.57
C ALA A 178 -17.85 -10.69 1.23
N LEU A 179 -16.74 -11.43 1.13
CA LEU A 179 -16.58 -12.74 1.79
C LEU A 179 -16.65 -12.62 3.32
N TRP A 180 -15.97 -11.63 3.89
CA TRP A 180 -15.99 -11.37 5.33
C TRP A 180 -17.35 -10.87 5.83
N SER A 181 -18.05 -10.03 5.06
CA SER A 181 -19.42 -9.62 5.37
C SER A 181 -20.38 -10.81 5.39
N ALA A 182 -20.29 -11.71 4.39
CA ALA A 182 -21.10 -12.92 4.37
C ALA A 182 -20.80 -13.82 5.59
N LEU A 183 -19.53 -14.00 5.95
CA LEU A 183 -19.13 -14.75 7.15
C LEU A 183 -19.67 -14.15 8.43
N ALA A 184 -19.66 -12.82 8.54
CA ALA A 184 -20.11 -12.12 9.72
C ALA A 184 -21.63 -12.17 9.88
N ILE A 185 -22.39 -12.14 8.78
CA ILE A 185 -23.84 -12.37 8.79
C ILE A 185 -24.15 -13.78 9.30
N GLU A 186 -23.43 -14.79 8.82
CA GLU A 186 -23.65 -16.18 9.24
C GLU A 186 -23.25 -16.44 10.71
N GLN A 187 -22.22 -15.75 11.20
CA GLN A 187 -21.79 -15.81 12.60
C GLN A 187 -22.55 -14.85 13.53
N ASN A 188 -23.47 -14.04 12.98
CA ASN A 188 -24.18 -12.97 13.69
C ASN A 188 -23.24 -12.00 14.44
N ASP A 189 -22.08 -11.72 13.86
CA ASP A 189 -21.06 -10.83 14.42
C ASP A 189 -21.14 -9.43 13.76
N MET A 190 -21.82 -8.51 14.43
CA MET A 190 -21.99 -7.14 13.94
C MET A 190 -20.70 -6.33 13.94
N PHE A 191 -19.73 -6.67 14.80
CA PHE A 191 -18.46 -5.96 14.86
C PHE A 191 -17.58 -6.29 13.66
N VAL A 192 -17.56 -7.56 13.23
CA VAL A 192 -16.88 -7.95 11.98
C VAL A 192 -17.67 -7.48 10.76
N LEU A 193 -19.00 -7.53 10.79
CA LEU A 193 -19.84 -7.13 9.65
C LEU A 193 -19.64 -5.65 9.28
N THR A 194 -19.71 -4.75 10.25
CA THR A 194 -19.72 -3.30 10.04
C THR A 194 -18.55 -2.80 9.18
N PRO A 195 -17.27 -3.03 9.53
CA PRO A 195 -16.14 -2.54 8.76
C PRO A 195 -16.02 -3.25 7.40
N ASN A 196 -16.36 -4.54 7.31
CA ASN A 196 -16.29 -5.27 6.04
C ASN A 196 -17.38 -4.83 5.06
N ALA A 197 -18.59 -4.53 5.55
CA ALA A 197 -19.66 -3.98 4.73
C ALA A 197 -19.28 -2.58 4.22
N LEU A 198 -18.74 -1.71 5.09
CA LEU A 198 -18.23 -0.41 4.69
C LEU A 198 -17.09 -0.52 3.65
N GLY A 199 -16.14 -1.44 3.86
CA GLY A 199 -15.06 -1.72 2.92
C GLY A 199 -15.58 -2.23 1.56
N THR A 200 -16.60 -3.10 1.58
CA THR A 200 -17.28 -3.59 0.38
C THR A 200 -17.94 -2.45 -0.40
N LEU A 201 -18.69 -1.57 0.29
CA LEU A 201 -19.30 -0.39 -0.34
C LEU A 201 -18.26 0.55 -0.95
N LEU A 202 -17.15 0.79 -0.24
CA LEU A 202 -16.05 1.59 -0.74
C LEU A 202 -15.37 0.94 -1.95
N GLY A 203 -15.21 -0.39 -1.94
CA GLY A 203 -14.69 -1.16 -3.07
C GLY A 203 -15.59 -1.08 -4.30
N ILE A 204 -16.92 -1.17 -4.13
CA ILE A 204 -17.89 -0.96 -5.22
C ILE A 204 -17.72 0.43 -5.81
N LEU A 205 -17.61 1.45 -4.95
CA LEU A 205 -17.40 2.83 -5.40
C LEU A 205 -16.09 2.99 -6.19
N GLN A 206 -14.99 2.38 -5.73
CA GLN A 206 -13.71 2.42 -6.42
C GLN A 206 -13.77 1.77 -7.81
N VAL A 207 -14.40 0.60 -7.92
CA VAL A 207 -14.58 -0.10 -9.19
C VAL A 207 -15.48 0.70 -10.13
N ALA A 208 -16.60 1.25 -9.63
CA ALA A 208 -17.49 2.10 -10.42
C ALA A 208 -16.76 3.35 -10.96
N LEU A 209 -15.97 4.02 -10.12
CA LEU A 209 -15.19 5.18 -10.54
C LEU A 209 -14.12 4.84 -11.58
N TYR A 210 -13.51 3.67 -11.49
CA TYR A 210 -12.57 3.20 -12.51
C TYR A 210 -13.24 3.02 -13.88
N LEU A 211 -14.47 2.50 -13.91
CA LEU A 211 -15.25 2.33 -15.15
C LEU A 211 -15.72 3.66 -15.73
N VAL A 212 -16.10 4.62 -14.89
CA VAL A 212 -16.59 5.95 -15.32
C VAL A 212 -15.45 6.89 -15.73
N TYR A 213 -14.29 6.79 -15.05
CA TYR A 213 -13.12 7.65 -15.28
C TYR A 213 -11.88 6.83 -15.64
N PRO A 214 -11.85 6.15 -16.80
CA PRO A 214 -10.74 5.28 -17.15
C PRO A 214 -9.39 6.04 -17.18
N PRO A 215 -8.27 5.36 -16.85
CA PRO A 215 -6.96 6.00 -16.85
C PRO A 215 -6.65 6.58 -18.24
N ARG A 216 -6.32 7.86 -18.32
CA ARG A 216 -5.88 8.46 -19.59
C ARG A 216 -4.56 7.83 -20.02
N LEU A 217 -4.55 7.18 -21.19
CA LEU A 217 -3.42 6.40 -21.75
C LEU A 217 -2.07 7.14 -21.74
N GLN A 218 -2.07 8.47 -21.82
CA GLN A 218 -0.86 9.31 -21.79
C GLN A 218 -0.13 9.33 -20.43
N ALA A 219 -0.80 8.99 -19.32
CA ALA A 219 -0.18 8.95 -17.99
C ALA A 219 0.55 7.62 -17.71
N VAL A 220 0.08 6.51 -18.29
CA VAL A 220 0.67 5.16 -18.13
C VAL A 220 1.99 5.03 -18.90
N LEU A 221 2.13 5.76 -20.01
CA LEU A 221 3.32 5.74 -20.87
C LEU A 221 4.40 6.74 -20.48
N ARG A 222 4.23 7.55 -19.42
CA ARG A 222 5.29 8.45 -18.96
C ARG A 222 6.25 7.62 -18.10
N PRO A 223 7.43 7.22 -18.62
CA PRO A 223 8.41 6.56 -17.77
C PRO A 223 8.84 7.57 -16.71
N GLU A 224 9.40 7.07 -15.61
CA GLU A 224 10.05 7.78 -14.50
C GLU A 224 11.17 8.79 -14.92
N ARG A 225 11.29 9.11 -16.22
CA ARG A 225 12.35 9.87 -16.88
C ARG A 225 12.18 11.39 -16.84
N SER A 226 11.02 11.90 -16.40
CA SER A 226 10.71 13.34 -16.47
C SER A 226 10.30 13.96 -15.14
N ARG A 227 10.68 13.39 -13.99
CA ARG A 227 10.82 14.21 -12.78
C ARG A 227 12.14 14.96 -12.93
N PRO A 228 12.14 16.30 -13.09
CA PRO A 228 13.37 17.05 -12.88
C PRO A 228 13.80 16.72 -11.45
N LEU A 229 15.02 16.21 -11.28
CA LEU A 229 15.61 16.09 -9.96
C LEU A 229 15.50 17.47 -9.28
N PRO A 230 15.09 17.55 -8.01
CA PRO A 230 15.13 18.81 -7.30
C PRO A 230 16.59 19.27 -7.30
N VAL A 231 16.89 20.32 -8.06
CA VAL A 231 18.17 21.02 -7.98
C VAL A 231 18.12 21.72 -6.62
N ILE A 232 18.62 21.06 -5.59
CA ILE A 232 18.90 21.70 -4.30
C ILE A 232 20.13 22.57 -4.54
N THR A 233 19.90 23.82 -4.98
CA THR A 233 20.93 24.86 -4.89
C THR A 233 21.12 25.19 -3.42
N SER A 234 22.08 24.53 -2.77
CA SER A 234 22.61 25.02 -1.50
C SER A 234 23.45 26.25 -1.80
N ALA A 235 22.93 27.43 -1.44
CA ALA A 235 23.70 28.66 -1.46
C ALA A 235 24.71 28.61 -0.30
N SER A 236 25.94 28.22 -0.59
CA SER A 236 27.09 28.43 0.29
C SER A 236 27.81 29.69 -0.18
N LYS A 237 27.61 30.81 0.55
CA LYS A 237 28.34 32.10 0.62
C LYS A 237 28.91 32.72 -0.68
N PRO A 238 28.89 34.07 -0.80
CA PRO A 238 29.49 34.75 -1.94
C PRO A 238 31.01 34.59 -1.87
N ASP A 239 31.64 34.40 -3.03
CA ASP A 239 33.10 34.31 -3.24
C ASP A 239 33.68 32.88 -3.21
N GLU A 240 33.27 32.05 -4.18
CA GLU A 240 34.21 31.23 -4.97
C GLU A 240 33.48 30.57 -6.16
N LEU A 241 33.75 31.08 -7.36
CA LEU A 241 33.17 30.63 -8.62
C LEU A 241 33.95 29.41 -9.16
N SER A 242 33.57 28.19 -8.76
CA SER A 242 33.90 26.99 -9.56
C SER A 242 33.06 25.77 -9.17
N ILE A 243 32.05 25.43 -9.98
CA ILE A 243 31.39 24.11 -9.92
C ILE A 243 31.83 23.29 -11.13
N LYS A 244 32.70 22.31 -10.87
CA LYS A 244 33.04 21.24 -11.80
C LYS A 244 31.83 20.32 -11.96
N VAL A 245 31.28 20.25 -13.16
CA VAL A 245 30.24 19.28 -13.54
C VAL A 245 30.93 17.97 -13.91
N ALA A 246 30.91 16.99 -12.99
CA ALA A 246 31.25 15.61 -13.30
C ALA A 246 29.95 14.84 -13.62
N VAL A 247 29.69 14.63 -14.91
CA VAL A 247 28.63 13.71 -15.38
C VAL A 247 29.30 12.38 -15.71
N GLN A 248 29.15 11.38 -14.83
CA GLN A 248 29.23 9.98 -15.26
C GLN A 248 28.52 9.07 -14.24
N GLY A 249 27.41 8.47 -14.67
CA GLY A 249 26.74 7.37 -13.99
C GLY A 249 26.02 6.50 -15.04
N PRO A 250 26.06 5.16 -14.91
CA PRO A 250 25.91 4.25 -16.04
C PRO A 250 24.50 4.22 -16.62
N VAL A 251 24.42 4.21 -17.95
CA VAL A 251 23.20 3.96 -18.71
C VAL A 251 22.83 2.48 -18.55
N PHE A 252 21.80 2.18 -17.76
CA PHE A 252 21.17 0.86 -17.75
C PHE A 252 20.17 0.76 -18.92
N LEU A 253 20.50 -0.04 -19.92
CA LEU A 253 19.54 -0.51 -20.91
C LEU A 253 18.62 -1.55 -20.26
N PRO A 254 17.29 -1.51 -20.47
CA PRO A 254 16.40 -2.57 -19.98
C PRO A 254 16.68 -3.90 -20.70
N GLU A 255 16.71 -5.00 -19.95
CA GLU A 255 16.68 -6.35 -20.53
C GLU A 255 15.38 -6.56 -21.31
N PRO A 256 15.41 -7.21 -22.49
CA PRO A 256 14.21 -7.50 -23.26
C PRO A 256 13.37 -8.59 -22.58
N SER A 257 12.14 -8.24 -22.19
CA SER A 257 11.10 -9.18 -21.77
C SER A 257 10.59 -10.02 -22.96
N SER A 258 10.26 -11.27 -22.66
CA SER A 258 10.10 -12.44 -23.54
C SER A 258 8.90 -12.46 -24.49
N LEU A 259 8.38 -11.31 -24.94
CA LEU A 259 7.24 -11.25 -25.88
C LEU A 259 7.50 -10.30 -27.04
N THR A 260 8.57 -10.57 -27.80
CA THR A 260 8.75 -9.98 -29.14
C THR A 260 8.36 -11.03 -30.18
N PRO A 261 7.43 -10.77 -31.11
CA PRO A 261 7.23 -11.67 -32.24
C PRO A 261 8.50 -11.67 -33.09
N LEU A 262 8.99 -12.88 -33.41
CA LEU A 262 10.13 -13.14 -34.29
C LEU A 262 9.88 -12.50 -35.67
N VAL A 263 10.46 -11.33 -35.92
CA VAL A 263 10.66 -10.85 -37.29
C VAL A 263 11.95 -11.48 -37.80
N ALA A 264 11.82 -12.33 -38.82
CA ALA A 264 12.93 -13.04 -39.45
C ALA A 264 13.94 -12.07 -40.09
N PRO A 265 15.25 -12.40 -40.12
CA PRO A 265 16.26 -11.50 -40.68
C PRO A 265 16.20 -11.50 -42.20
N SER A 266 15.88 -10.35 -42.80
CA SER A 266 16.03 -10.12 -44.23
C SER A 266 17.51 -9.93 -44.58
N ARG A 267 18.05 -10.91 -45.33
CA ARG A 267 19.35 -10.82 -46.01
C ARG A 267 19.33 -9.67 -47.02
N ARG A 268 20.09 -8.60 -46.77
CA ARG A 268 20.91 -7.83 -47.73
C ARG A 268 21.42 -6.55 -47.06
N GLY A 269 22.74 -6.42 -46.95
CA GLY A 269 23.37 -5.23 -46.40
C GLY A 269 23.21 -4.04 -47.31
N VAL A 270 22.62 -2.96 -46.77
CA VAL A 270 22.85 -1.56 -47.17
C VAL A 270 22.53 -0.70 -45.94
N THR A 271 23.52 0.01 -45.42
CA THR A 271 23.34 1.09 -44.44
C THR A 271 22.75 2.32 -45.13
N ARG A 272 21.61 2.83 -44.67
CA ARG A 272 21.08 4.13 -45.07
C ARG A 272 20.63 4.92 -43.84
N SER A 273 21.26 6.08 -43.64
CA SER A 273 20.85 7.12 -42.71
C SER A 273 19.47 7.65 -43.10
N LEU A 274 18.55 7.76 -42.13
CA LEU A 274 17.26 8.44 -42.28
C LEU A 274 17.02 9.39 -41.10
N LEU A 275 17.92 10.36 -40.93
CA LEU A 275 17.58 11.63 -40.28
C LEU A 275 17.10 12.59 -41.38
N PRO A 276 15.87 13.15 -41.29
CA PRO A 276 15.46 14.23 -42.17
C PRO A 276 16.16 15.53 -41.74
N THR A 277 17.11 15.98 -42.56
CA THR A 277 17.59 17.37 -42.60
C THR A 277 16.54 18.28 -43.23
N SER A 278 16.42 19.51 -42.71
CA SER A 278 15.69 20.70 -43.22
C SER A 278 14.50 21.09 -42.33
N TYR A 279 14.29 22.32 -41.82
CA TYR A 279 14.93 23.64 -41.99
C TYR A 279 14.43 24.55 -40.84
N GLY A 280 15.21 25.55 -40.43
CA GLY A 280 14.69 26.70 -39.64
C GLY A 280 15.54 27.16 -38.46
N SER A 281 16.80 27.56 -38.69
CA SER A 281 17.50 28.42 -37.74
C SER A 281 17.05 29.88 -37.94
N LYS A 282 16.56 30.51 -36.88
CA LYS A 282 16.63 31.97 -36.72
C LYS A 282 17.75 32.24 -35.74
N SER A 283 18.88 32.65 -36.27
CA SER A 283 19.97 33.30 -35.56
C SER A 283 19.47 34.64 -35.01
N VAL A 284 19.45 34.79 -33.69
CA VAL A 284 19.38 36.09 -33.03
C VAL A 284 20.81 36.48 -32.71
N GLU A 285 21.31 37.47 -33.44
CA GLU A 285 22.55 38.19 -33.16
C GLU A 285 22.44 38.89 -31.80
N VAL A 286 23.38 38.61 -30.91
CA VAL A 286 23.64 39.40 -29.71
C VAL A 286 24.74 40.40 -30.07
N ALA A 287 24.36 41.66 -30.27
CA ALA A 287 25.30 42.76 -30.35
C ALA A 287 25.67 43.20 -28.93
N ALA A 288 26.96 43.18 -28.62
CA ALA A 288 27.53 43.82 -27.44
C ALA A 288 27.88 45.27 -27.78
N ALA A 289 27.39 46.20 -26.96
CA ALA A 289 27.95 47.52 -26.71
C ALA A 289 27.52 47.97 -25.31
#